data_AF-A0A7G3ZXA4-F1
#
_entry.id   AF-A0A7G3ZXA4-F1
#
_cell.length_a   1.000
_cell.length_b   1.000
_cell.length_c   1.000
_cell.angle_alpha   90.00
_cell.angle_beta   90.00
_cell.angle_gamma   90.00
#
_symmetry.space_group_name_H-M   'P 1'
#
loop_
_entity.id
_entity.type
_entity.pdbx_description
1 polymer ?
#
loop_
_entity_poly.entity_id
_entity_poly.type
_entity_poly.pdbx_seq_one_letter_code
_entity_poly.pdbx_strand_id
1 'polypeptide(L)'
;MTYLKINQITAAEGKIMTLLKKLGLDPDDRMLKTLEENPEYINRLASLFMRLKKCNIKLNDTLHSLIASNVSYAGSLSNLLDFMHNEKIDVTLFPLERLFAAAQSDTALIQGMQLLKTRTPLDLTTLKLFFAYPAHSLLLADLIINFQQHAYPTEKIVEKLHKFSAKNMDTAIRLLTLLLNKNLYYFECFDVLAKHQEYIDKIYEGTAKLTAKNKLAASYFSVIENNPKNANVLANLILLLHKESLIDYRKTEDLLTVSKLEVGAFHFLSHLQQAGMLNSESYNKVCRDTSILTQKEVMELFSSLPLFEAFDKVELEEMLRLIAEPGESHVGEFIEMIEKHQLIKNQVLNK
;
A
#
# COMPACT_ATOMS: atom_id res chain seq x y z
N MET A 1 1.97 -54.71 -14.95
CA MET A 1 2.11 -53.34 -14.39
C MET A 1 1.29 -53.09 -13.12
N THR A 2 0.14 -53.74 -12.94
CA THR A 2 -0.75 -53.57 -11.76
C THR A 2 -0.11 -54.03 -10.43
N TYR A 3 0.61 -55.15 -10.43
CA TYR A 3 1.30 -55.68 -9.23
C TYR A 3 2.44 -54.78 -8.71
N LEU A 4 3.14 -54.06 -9.60
CA LEU A 4 4.22 -53.13 -9.21
C LEU A 4 3.66 -51.88 -8.50
N LYS A 5 2.50 -51.37 -8.93
CA LYS A 5 1.83 -50.25 -8.25
C LYS A 5 1.30 -50.65 -6.86
N ILE A 6 0.72 -51.84 -6.72
CA ILE A 6 0.19 -52.33 -5.43
C ILE A 6 1.30 -52.51 -4.39
N ASN A 7 2.46 -53.06 -4.78
CA ASN A 7 3.61 -53.22 -3.89
C ASN A 7 4.28 -51.88 -3.51
N GLN A 8 4.22 -50.87 -4.39
CA GLN A 8 4.71 -49.53 -4.09
C GLN A 8 3.80 -48.78 -3.12
N ILE A 9 2.47 -48.94 -3.23
CA ILE A 9 1.48 -48.34 -2.34
C ILE A 9 1.59 -48.94 -0.92
N THR A 10 1.60 -50.26 -0.80
CA THR A 10 1.75 -50.96 0.51
C THR A 10 3.09 -50.67 1.19
N ALA A 11 4.18 -50.51 0.44
CA ALA A 11 5.47 -50.12 0.99
C ALA A 11 5.52 -48.65 1.45
N ALA A 12 4.72 -47.75 0.83
CA ALA A 12 4.60 -46.36 1.23
C ALA A 12 3.78 -46.21 2.52
N GLU A 13 2.63 -46.89 2.60
CA GLU A 13 1.79 -46.95 3.82
C GLU A 13 2.57 -47.45 5.03
N GLY A 14 3.33 -48.55 4.88
CA GLY A 14 4.16 -49.10 5.96
C GLY A 14 5.24 -48.12 6.47
N LYS A 15 5.80 -47.29 5.58
CA LYS A 15 6.76 -46.23 5.95
C LYS A 15 6.08 -45.08 6.68
N ILE A 16 4.90 -44.65 6.22
CA ILE A 16 4.10 -43.60 6.86
C ILE A 16 3.73 -44.02 8.29
N MET A 17 3.17 -45.22 8.47
CA MET A 17 2.80 -45.72 9.80
C MET A 17 3.99 -45.83 10.76
N THR A 18 5.15 -46.25 10.24
CA THR A 18 6.39 -46.30 11.04
C THR A 18 6.83 -44.90 11.48
N LEU A 19 6.74 -43.91 10.59
CA LEU A 19 7.06 -42.52 10.91
C LEU A 19 6.11 -41.95 11.97
N LEU A 20 4.80 -42.11 11.80
CA LEU A 20 3.79 -41.59 12.73
C LEU A 20 3.96 -42.21 14.13
N LYS A 21 4.19 -43.52 14.20
CA LYS A 21 4.47 -44.22 15.46
C LYS A 21 5.73 -43.68 16.16
N LYS A 22 6.80 -43.41 15.42
CA LYS A 22 8.03 -42.79 15.98
C LYS A 22 7.78 -41.40 16.55
N LEU A 23 6.87 -40.64 15.94
CA LEU A 23 6.47 -39.32 16.42
C LEU A 23 5.39 -39.37 17.52
N GLY A 24 4.99 -40.57 17.95
CA GLY A 24 3.94 -40.76 18.95
C GLY A 24 2.58 -40.24 18.49
N LEU A 25 2.30 -40.27 17.19
CA LEU A 25 1.03 -39.87 16.60
C LEU A 25 0.09 -41.06 16.49
N ASP A 26 -1.18 -40.80 16.80
CA ASP A 26 -2.28 -41.75 16.66
C ASP A 26 -3.02 -41.39 15.37
N PRO A 27 -2.77 -42.09 14.24
CA PRO A 27 -3.35 -41.72 12.96
C PRO A 27 -4.84 -41.99 12.91
N ASP A 28 -5.59 -41.03 12.36
CA ASP A 28 -6.95 -41.26 11.87
C ASP A 28 -6.96 -41.40 10.33
N ASP A 29 -8.06 -41.91 9.77
CA ASP A 29 -8.17 -42.19 8.33
C ASP A 29 -7.91 -40.95 7.47
N ARG A 30 -8.23 -39.75 7.97
CA ARG A 30 -8.05 -38.48 7.24
C ARG A 30 -6.60 -38.02 7.24
N MET A 31 -5.89 -38.23 8.36
CA MET A 31 -4.45 -38.01 8.45
C MET A 31 -3.71 -38.89 7.45
N LEU A 32 -4.04 -40.19 7.42
CA LEU A 32 -3.44 -41.15 6.50
C LEU A 32 -3.71 -40.76 5.05
N LYS A 33 -4.98 -40.50 4.72
CA LYS A 33 -5.38 -40.03 3.39
C LYS A 33 -4.61 -38.79 2.96
N THR A 34 -4.49 -37.78 3.85
CA THR A 34 -3.75 -36.54 3.54
C THR A 34 -2.27 -36.81 3.25
N LEU A 35 -1.64 -37.74 3.98
CA LEU A 35 -0.24 -38.11 3.78
C LEU A 35 -0.02 -38.92 2.50
N GLU A 36 -0.94 -39.84 2.19
CA GLU A 36 -0.92 -40.68 0.98
C GLU A 36 -1.14 -39.86 -0.30
N GLU A 37 -2.07 -38.91 -0.27
CA GLU A 37 -2.36 -38.02 -1.40
C GLU A 37 -1.23 -36.99 -1.65
N ASN A 38 -0.34 -36.76 -0.66
CA ASN A 38 0.70 -35.74 -0.72
C ASN A 38 2.11 -36.29 -0.37
N PRO A 39 2.64 -37.24 -1.15
CA PRO A 39 3.88 -37.95 -0.82
C PRO A 39 5.10 -37.03 -0.68
N GLU A 40 5.13 -35.91 -1.42
CA GLU A 40 6.24 -34.94 -1.39
C GLU A 40 6.31 -34.14 -0.08
N TYR A 41 5.22 -34.13 0.70
CA TYR A 41 5.08 -33.34 1.92
C TYR A 41 5.03 -34.19 3.19
N ILE A 42 5.17 -35.52 3.12
CA ILE A 42 5.00 -36.45 4.25
C ILE A 42 5.73 -35.98 5.52
N ASN A 43 7.02 -35.66 5.42
CA ASN A 43 7.81 -35.25 6.59
C ASN A 43 7.32 -33.93 7.19
N ARG A 44 6.90 -32.98 6.34
CA ARG A 44 6.39 -31.66 6.76
C ARG A 44 5.03 -31.81 7.44
N LEU A 45 4.14 -32.61 6.86
CA LEU A 45 2.82 -32.92 7.41
C LEU A 45 2.92 -33.69 8.74
N ALA A 46 3.75 -34.72 8.81
CA ALA A 46 3.98 -35.47 10.05
C ALA A 46 4.53 -34.58 11.17
N SER A 47 5.45 -33.66 10.84
CA SER A 47 5.97 -32.66 11.79
C SER A 47 4.87 -31.70 12.26
N LEU A 48 4.00 -31.23 11.34
CA LEU A 48 2.85 -30.40 11.69
C LEU A 48 1.90 -31.14 12.65
N PHE A 49 1.50 -32.37 12.36
CA PHE A 49 0.62 -33.15 13.23
C PHE A 49 1.22 -33.34 14.63
N MET A 50 2.52 -33.65 14.71
CA MET A 50 3.25 -33.71 15.98
C MET A 50 3.18 -32.38 16.72
N ARG A 51 3.36 -31.25 16.02
CA ARG A 51 3.34 -29.94 16.68
C ARG A 51 1.95 -29.50 17.11
N LEU A 52 0.91 -29.82 16.34
CA LEU A 52 -0.49 -29.64 16.74
C LEU A 52 -0.80 -30.41 18.03
N LYS A 53 -0.38 -31.69 18.12
CA LYS A 53 -0.49 -32.49 19.36
C LYS A 53 0.25 -31.83 20.53
N LYS A 54 1.48 -31.36 20.32
CA LYS A 54 2.28 -30.67 21.35
C LYS A 54 1.65 -29.35 21.83
N CYS A 55 0.95 -28.64 20.94
CA CYS A 55 0.22 -27.42 21.27
C CYS A 55 -1.19 -27.68 21.82
N ASN A 56 -1.56 -28.94 22.10
CA ASN A 56 -2.91 -29.35 22.53
C ASN A 56 -4.04 -28.95 21.56
N ILE A 57 -3.73 -28.81 20.26
CA ILE A 57 -4.73 -28.53 19.23
C ILE A 57 -5.31 -29.85 18.74
N LYS A 58 -6.59 -30.09 19.04
CA LYS A 58 -7.28 -31.31 18.61
C LYS A 58 -7.56 -31.27 17.11
N LEU A 59 -7.26 -32.37 16.42
CA LEU A 59 -7.65 -32.57 15.03
C LEU A 59 -9.16 -32.80 14.95
N ASN A 60 -9.83 -31.99 14.14
CA ASN A 60 -11.24 -32.13 13.78
C ASN A 60 -11.39 -32.01 12.26
N ASP A 61 -12.60 -32.21 11.76
CA ASP A 61 -12.93 -32.22 10.33
C ASP A 61 -12.50 -30.92 9.63
N THR A 62 -12.72 -29.77 10.29
CA THR A 62 -12.33 -28.45 9.80
C THR A 62 -10.82 -28.31 9.67
N LEU A 63 -10.05 -28.70 10.71
CA LEU A 63 -8.60 -28.62 10.71
C LEU A 63 -7.99 -29.58 9.67
N HIS A 64 -8.53 -30.78 9.52
CA HIS A 64 -8.12 -31.70 8.45
C HIS A 64 -8.34 -31.09 7.07
N SER A 65 -9.50 -30.47 6.83
CA SER A 65 -9.78 -29.77 5.58
C SER A 65 -8.84 -28.59 5.33
N LEU A 66 -8.52 -27.80 6.37
CA LEU A 66 -7.56 -26.71 6.28
C LEU A 66 -6.15 -27.19 5.95
N ILE A 67 -5.67 -28.27 6.59
CA ILE A 67 -4.37 -28.88 6.31
C ILE A 67 -4.33 -29.38 4.86
N ALA A 68 -5.33 -30.14 4.42
CA ALA A 68 -5.43 -30.67 3.07
C ALA A 68 -5.44 -29.55 2.01
N SER A 69 -6.05 -28.40 2.31
CA SER A 69 -6.10 -27.24 1.40
C SER A 69 -4.80 -26.42 1.38
N ASN A 70 -3.89 -26.63 2.34
CA ASN A 70 -2.69 -25.81 2.55
C ASN A 70 -1.41 -26.66 2.76
N VAL A 71 -1.34 -27.85 2.16
CA VAL A 71 -0.25 -28.81 2.38
C VAL A 71 1.14 -28.21 2.13
N SER A 72 1.27 -27.34 1.13
CA SER A 72 2.53 -26.65 0.80
C SER A 72 3.10 -25.84 1.96
N TYR A 73 2.23 -25.33 2.84
CA TYR A 73 2.59 -24.50 4.00
C TYR A 73 2.71 -25.28 5.31
N ALA A 74 2.56 -26.62 5.30
CA ALA A 74 2.60 -27.43 6.52
C ALA A 74 3.91 -27.27 7.31
N GLY A 75 5.04 -27.16 6.59
CA GLY A 75 6.35 -26.92 7.21
C GLY A 75 6.43 -25.55 7.88
N SER A 76 5.97 -24.49 7.20
CA SER A 76 5.95 -23.13 7.73
C SER A 76 5.01 -22.99 8.93
N LEU A 77 3.84 -23.65 8.90
CA LEU A 77 2.94 -23.67 10.05
C LEU A 77 3.57 -24.43 11.22
N SER A 78 4.24 -25.57 10.95
CA SER A 78 4.99 -26.29 11.99
C SER A 78 6.04 -25.38 12.63
N ASN A 79 6.83 -24.64 11.84
CA ASN A 79 7.82 -23.70 12.34
C ASN A 79 7.21 -22.57 13.19
N LEU A 80 6.07 -22.02 12.75
CA LEU A 80 5.36 -20.97 13.48
C LEU A 80 4.81 -21.47 14.82
N LEU A 81 4.16 -22.63 14.84
CA LEU A 81 3.72 -23.28 16.09
C LEU A 81 4.92 -23.63 16.99
N ASP A 82 6.05 -23.97 16.37
CA ASP A 82 7.30 -24.22 17.07
C ASP A 82 7.76 -23.00 17.85
N PHE A 83 7.87 -21.89 17.14
CA PHE A 83 8.21 -20.59 17.68
C PHE A 83 7.24 -20.15 18.78
N MET A 84 5.93 -20.15 18.52
CA MET A 84 4.91 -19.72 19.49
C MET A 84 5.00 -20.52 20.80
N HIS A 85 5.14 -21.84 20.71
CA HIS A 85 5.29 -22.69 21.88
C HIS A 85 6.55 -22.36 22.69
N ASN A 86 7.70 -22.18 22.02
CA ASN A 86 8.97 -21.83 22.68
C ASN A 86 8.89 -20.45 23.35
N GLU A 87 8.14 -19.54 22.73
CA GLU A 87 7.88 -18.18 23.19
C GLU A 87 6.75 -18.08 24.22
N LYS A 88 6.14 -19.21 24.60
CA LYS A 88 4.98 -19.29 25.51
C LYS A 88 3.79 -18.44 25.05
N ILE A 89 3.64 -18.26 23.74
CA ILE A 89 2.47 -17.62 23.13
C ILE A 89 1.38 -18.67 23.03
N ASP A 90 0.23 -18.39 23.64
CA ASP A 90 -0.93 -19.26 23.56
C ASP A 90 -1.52 -19.22 22.13
N VAL A 91 -1.40 -20.34 21.43
CA VAL A 91 -1.87 -20.50 20.04
C VAL A 91 -3.39 -20.42 19.96
N THR A 92 -4.11 -20.76 21.03
CA THR A 92 -5.58 -20.75 21.05
C THR A 92 -6.19 -19.34 20.99
N LEU A 93 -5.36 -18.31 21.18
CA LEU A 93 -5.75 -16.90 21.03
C LEU A 93 -5.95 -16.47 19.57
N PHE A 94 -5.59 -17.32 18.61
CA PHE A 94 -5.67 -17.05 17.18
C PHE A 94 -6.56 -18.09 16.48
N PRO A 95 -7.49 -17.66 15.59
CA PRO A 95 -8.24 -18.59 14.74
C PRO A 95 -7.30 -19.44 13.88
N LEU A 96 -7.67 -20.70 13.64
CA LEU A 96 -6.85 -21.63 12.85
C LEU A 96 -6.59 -21.08 11.45
N GLU A 97 -7.62 -20.55 10.79
CA GLU A 97 -7.52 -19.92 9.46
C GLU A 97 -6.47 -18.81 9.46
N ARG A 98 -6.35 -18.08 10.57
CA ARG A 98 -5.38 -17.00 10.73
C ARG A 98 -3.96 -17.53 10.85
N LEU A 99 -3.76 -18.64 11.56
CA LEU A 99 -2.47 -19.31 11.67
C LEU A 99 -2.01 -19.85 10.32
N PHE A 100 -2.92 -20.44 9.53
CA PHE A 100 -2.63 -20.90 8.17
C PHE A 100 -2.29 -19.75 7.23
N ALA A 101 -3.04 -18.65 7.27
CA ALA A 101 -2.73 -17.46 6.49
C ALA A 101 -1.36 -16.86 6.89
N ALA A 102 -1.07 -16.81 8.18
CA ALA A 102 0.19 -16.34 8.73
C ALA A 102 1.39 -17.22 8.32
N ALA A 103 1.19 -18.54 8.24
CA ALA A 103 2.23 -19.49 7.82
C ALA A 103 2.75 -19.22 6.40
N GLN A 104 1.99 -18.56 5.53
CA GLN A 104 2.46 -18.17 4.19
C GLN A 104 3.59 -17.13 4.23
N SER A 105 3.80 -16.47 5.37
CA SER A 105 4.88 -15.52 5.60
C SER A 105 5.52 -15.71 6.98
N ASP A 106 5.66 -16.97 7.41
CA ASP A 106 6.18 -17.37 8.73
C ASP A 106 7.52 -16.71 9.07
N THR A 107 8.43 -16.64 8.10
CA THR A 107 9.77 -16.08 8.29
C THR A 107 9.70 -14.60 8.64
N ALA A 108 8.96 -13.80 7.87
CA ALA A 108 8.78 -12.38 8.13
C ALA A 108 8.05 -12.13 9.46
N LEU A 109 7.06 -12.96 9.77
CA LEU A 109 6.30 -12.91 11.01
C LEU A 109 7.19 -13.15 12.24
N ILE A 110 7.94 -14.26 12.24
CA ILE A 110 8.85 -14.64 13.31
C ILE A 110 9.94 -13.58 13.49
N GLN A 111 10.55 -13.11 12.39
CA GLN A 111 11.57 -12.06 12.45
C GLN A 111 11.03 -10.75 13.03
N GLY A 112 9.83 -10.33 12.63
CA GLY A 112 9.18 -9.14 13.20
C GLY A 112 8.90 -9.27 14.70
N MET A 113 8.37 -10.42 15.13
CA MET A 113 8.16 -10.73 16.56
C MET A 113 9.47 -10.69 17.34
N GLN A 114 10.51 -11.36 16.84
CA GLN A 114 11.82 -11.40 17.49
C GLN A 114 12.44 -10.02 17.60
N LEU A 115 12.37 -9.22 16.53
CA LEU A 115 12.93 -7.88 16.48
C LEU A 115 12.29 -6.99 17.56
N LEU A 116 10.97 -6.95 17.62
CA LEU A 116 10.26 -6.10 18.59
C LEU A 116 10.46 -6.59 20.03
N LYS A 117 10.52 -7.90 20.24
CA LYS A 117 10.75 -8.52 21.56
C LYS A 117 12.08 -8.08 22.21
N THR A 118 13.08 -7.69 21.42
CA THR A 118 14.35 -7.17 21.96
C THR A 118 14.20 -5.85 22.72
N ARG A 119 13.09 -5.13 22.52
CA ARG A 119 12.82 -3.80 23.12
C ARG A 119 11.69 -3.81 24.14
N THR A 120 10.64 -4.59 23.89
CA THR A 120 9.42 -4.58 24.71
C THR A 120 8.77 -5.96 24.71
N PRO A 121 8.16 -6.41 25.83
CA PRO A 121 7.33 -7.61 25.83
C PRO A 121 6.23 -7.53 24.75
N LEU A 122 6.00 -8.63 24.04
CA LEU A 122 4.93 -8.71 23.04
C LEU A 122 3.59 -8.89 23.74
N ASP A 123 2.74 -7.87 23.70
CA ASP A 123 1.36 -7.97 24.13
C ASP A 123 0.45 -8.62 23.07
N LEU A 124 -0.76 -9.00 23.49
CA LEU A 124 -1.72 -9.66 22.59
C LEU A 124 -2.14 -8.77 21.42
N THR A 125 -2.26 -7.46 21.62
CA THR A 125 -2.72 -6.52 20.59
C THR A 125 -1.69 -6.40 19.46
N THR A 126 -0.42 -6.37 19.82
CA THR A 126 0.74 -6.37 18.94
C THR A 126 0.87 -7.69 18.20
N LEU A 127 0.71 -8.82 18.90
CA LEU A 127 0.68 -10.13 18.24
C LEU A 127 -0.47 -10.19 17.23
N LYS A 128 -1.67 -9.77 17.61
CA LYS A 128 -2.82 -9.67 16.68
C LYS A 128 -2.51 -8.79 15.48
N LEU A 129 -1.71 -7.71 15.62
CA LEU A 129 -1.27 -6.88 14.49
C LEU A 129 -0.32 -7.63 13.57
N PHE A 130 0.63 -8.39 14.09
CA PHE A 130 1.55 -9.14 13.23
C PHE A 130 0.85 -10.30 12.53
N PHE A 131 -0.03 -11.02 13.23
CA PHE A 131 -0.93 -11.98 12.59
C PHE A 131 -1.89 -11.28 11.62
N ALA A 132 -2.26 -10.02 11.88
CA ALA A 132 -2.87 -8.98 11.04
C ALA A 132 -2.32 -8.89 9.60
N TYR A 133 -0.99 -8.86 9.53
CA TYR A 133 -0.25 -8.46 8.34
C TYR A 133 1.08 -9.24 8.30
N PRO A 134 1.04 -10.57 8.18
CA PRO A 134 2.20 -11.43 8.42
C PRO A 134 3.39 -11.08 7.51
N ALA A 135 3.12 -10.81 6.23
CA ALA A 135 4.12 -10.38 5.25
C ALA A 135 4.79 -9.02 5.58
N HIS A 136 4.12 -8.15 6.34
CA HIS A 136 4.62 -6.82 6.70
C HIS A 136 5.21 -6.77 8.12
N SER A 137 5.26 -7.89 8.85
CA SER A 137 5.60 -7.90 10.28
C SER A 137 6.96 -7.30 10.59
N LEU A 138 7.96 -7.50 9.72
CA LEU A 138 9.28 -6.90 9.89
C LEU A 138 9.23 -5.37 9.79
N LEU A 139 8.58 -4.85 8.74
CA LEU A 139 8.39 -3.41 8.54
C LEU A 139 7.53 -2.78 9.65
N LEU A 140 6.53 -3.49 10.15
CA LEU A 140 5.73 -3.06 11.29
C LEU A 140 6.56 -3.00 12.58
N ALA A 141 7.41 -3.99 12.83
CA ALA A 141 8.31 -3.99 13.98
C ALA A 141 9.27 -2.80 13.94
N ASP A 142 9.91 -2.55 12.79
CA ASP A 142 10.77 -1.37 12.59
C ASP A 142 10.01 -0.06 12.82
N LEU A 143 8.81 0.06 12.26
CA LEU A 143 7.97 1.25 12.44
C LEU A 143 7.61 1.47 13.92
N ILE A 144 7.20 0.42 14.64
CA ILE A 144 6.87 0.50 16.07
C ILE A 144 8.10 0.92 16.87
N ILE A 145 9.27 0.34 16.59
CA ILE A 145 10.53 0.73 17.24
C ILE A 145 10.85 2.20 16.96
N ASN A 146 10.66 2.69 15.73
CA ASN A 146 10.87 4.10 15.40
C ASN A 146 9.91 5.01 16.17
N PHE A 147 8.65 4.63 16.34
CA PHE A 147 7.70 5.36 17.18
C PHE A 147 8.14 5.38 18.66
N GLN A 148 8.61 4.25 19.19
CA GLN A 148 9.13 4.16 20.56
C GLN A 148 10.35 5.05 20.79
N GLN A 149 11.26 5.14 19.82
CA GLN A 149 12.42 6.04 19.88
C GLN A 149 12.02 7.51 19.95
N HIS A 150 10.87 7.88 19.38
CA HIS A 150 10.29 9.22 19.47
C HIS A 150 9.31 9.37 20.66
N ALA A 151 9.33 8.44 21.61
CA ALA A 151 8.50 8.43 22.82
C ALA A 151 6.98 8.38 22.58
N TYR A 152 6.53 7.85 21.44
CA TYR A 152 5.09 7.64 21.20
C TYR A 152 4.58 6.36 21.88
N PRO A 153 3.36 6.37 22.47
CA PRO A 153 2.81 5.19 23.16
C PRO A 153 2.52 4.04 22.18
N THR A 154 3.19 2.89 22.37
CA THR A 154 3.07 1.72 21.49
C THR A 154 1.62 1.25 21.34
N GLU A 155 0.87 1.16 22.44
CA GLU A 155 -0.54 0.70 22.43
C GLU A 155 -1.40 1.53 21.47
N LYS A 156 -1.26 2.86 21.52
CA LYS A 156 -2.00 3.77 20.65
C LYS A 156 -1.60 3.62 19.18
N ILE A 157 -0.31 3.44 18.90
CA ILE A 157 0.19 3.23 17.54
C ILE A 157 -0.35 1.92 16.96
N VAL A 158 -0.28 0.83 17.73
CA VAL A 158 -0.78 -0.49 17.33
C VAL A 158 -2.28 -0.45 17.07
N GLU A 159 -3.06 0.21 17.93
CA GLU A 159 -4.51 0.41 17.72
C GLU A 159 -4.81 1.12 16.39
N LYS A 160 -4.06 2.18 16.05
CA LYS A 160 -4.26 2.92 14.80
C LYS A 160 -3.82 2.11 13.57
N LEU A 161 -2.75 1.32 13.67
CA LEU A 161 -2.28 0.47 12.58
C LEU A 161 -3.32 -0.59 12.18
N HIS A 162 -4.09 -1.12 13.14
CA HIS A 162 -5.20 -2.04 12.85
C HIS A 162 -6.32 -1.45 11.99
N LYS A 163 -6.40 -0.12 11.85
CA LYS A 163 -7.40 0.53 11.01
C LYS A 163 -7.09 0.44 9.51
N PHE A 164 -5.86 0.07 9.13
CA PHE A 164 -5.47 -0.02 7.72
C PHE A 164 -5.88 -1.34 7.08
N SER A 165 -6.39 -1.28 5.86
CA SER A 165 -6.64 -2.49 5.07
C SER A 165 -5.32 -3.16 4.67
N ALA A 166 -5.35 -4.48 4.49
CA ALA A 166 -4.17 -5.25 4.11
C ALA A 166 -3.52 -4.77 2.79
N LYS A 167 -4.35 -4.32 1.83
CA LYS A 167 -3.89 -3.77 0.54
C LYS A 167 -3.02 -2.52 0.71
N ASN A 168 -3.31 -1.70 1.71
CA ASN A 168 -2.73 -0.38 1.89
C ASN A 168 -1.63 -0.32 2.96
N MET A 169 -1.37 -1.45 3.63
CA MET A 169 -0.47 -1.51 4.78
C MET A 169 0.97 -1.12 4.43
N ASP A 170 1.52 -1.60 3.30
CA ASP A 170 2.88 -1.24 2.86
C ASP A 170 3.03 0.27 2.65
N THR A 171 2.11 0.89 1.89
CA THR A 171 2.11 2.34 1.65
C THR A 171 1.95 3.12 2.96
N ALA A 172 1.07 2.67 3.86
CA ALA A 172 0.88 3.28 5.17
C ALA A 172 2.17 3.27 6.00
N ILE A 173 2.85 2.11 6.08
CA ILE A 173 4.12 1.98 6.81
C ILE A 173 5.19 2.91 6.22
N ARG A 174 5.34 2.93 4.90
CA ARG A 174 6.32 3.80 4.22
C ARG A 174 6.05 5.27 4.49
N LEU A 175 4.78 5.68 4.41
CA LEU A 175 4.39 7.06 4.64
C LEU A 175 4.61 7.49 6.10
N LEU A 176 4.21 6.67 7.07
CA LEU A 176 4.43 6.95 8.49
C LEU A 176 5.92 7.00 8.85
N THR A 177 6.72 6.09 8.29
CA THR A 177 8.18 6.09 8.44
C THR A 177 8.78 7.38 7.88
N LEU A 178 8.33 7.80 6.69
CA LEU A 178 8.78 9.04 6.06
C LEU A 178 8.44 10.28 6.90
N LEU A 179 7.23 10.34 7.45
CA LEU A 179 6.77 11.42 8.32
C LEU A 179 7.60 11.51 9.61
N LEU A 180 7.86 10.37 10.26
CA LEU A 180 8.71 10.30 11.45
C LEU A 180 10.12 10.80 11.14
N ASN A 181 10.75 10.29 10.09
CA ASN A 181 12.11 10.66 9.70
C ASN A 181 12.27 12.14 9.32
N LYS A 182 11.17 12.82 8.98
CA LYS A 182 11.14 14.25 8.67
C LYS A 182 10.67 15.13 9.83
N ASN A 183 10.41 14.57 11.01
CA ASN A 183 9.82 15.28 12.15
C ASN A 183 8.51 16.00 11.79
N LEU A 184 7.74 15.41 10.86
CA LEU A 184 6.44 15.93 10.42
C LEU A 184 5.28 15.04 10.89
N TYR A 185 5.60 13.95 11.58
CA TYR A 185 4.58 13.12 12.21
C TYR A 185 3.90 13.88 13.34
N TYR A 186 2.57 13.80 13.36
CA TYR A 186 1.71 14.20 14.46
C TYR A 186 0.63 13.13 14.61
N PHE A 187 0.12 12.91 15.82
CA PHE A 187 -0.66 11.72 16.14
C PHE A 187 -1.93 11.59 15.28
N GLU A 188 -2.59 12.70 14.99
CA GLU A 188 -3.82 12.78 14.19
C GLU A 188 -3.60 12.42 12.71
N CYS A 189 -2.36 12.43 12.22
CA CYS A 189 -2.08 12.02 10.84
C CYS A 189 -2.49 10.56 10.58
N PHE A 190 -2.47 9.71 11.62
CA PHE A 190 -2.98 8.34 11.51
C PHE A 190 -4.46 8.31 11.12
N ASP A 191 -5.29 9.12 11.76
CA ASP A 191 -6.72 9.12 11.51
C ASP A 191 -7.04 9.70 10.12
N VAL A 192 -6.29 10.72 9.68
CA VAL A 192 -6.40 11.27 8.33
C VAL A 192 -6.05 10.22 7.28
N LEU A 193 -4.90 9.54 7.44
CA LEU A 193 -4.46 8.51 6.51
C LEU A 193 -5.39 7.29 6.52
N ALA A 194 -5.89 6.89 7.69
CA ALA A 194 -6.82 5.78 7.83
C ALA A 194 -8.19 6.11 7.21
N LYS A 195 -8.67 7.36 7.32
CA LYS A 195 -9.91 7.83 6.71
C LYS A 195 -9.83 7.90 5.18
N HIS A 196 -8.68 8.27 4.64
CA HIS A 196 -8.46 8.48 3.20
C HIS A 196 -7.61 7.38 2.54
N GLN A 197 -7.74 6.16 3.04
CA GLN A 197 -6.97 5.01 2.59
C GLN A 197 -7.09 4.71 1.08
N GLU A 198 -8.23 5.01 0.47
CA GLU A 198 -8.42 4.83 -0.98
C GLU A 198 -7.47 5.69 -1.83
N TYR A 199 -6.94 6.79 -1.27
CA TYR A 199 -6.01 7.71 -1.93
C TYR A 199 -4.60 7.67 -1.33
N ILE A 200 -4.28 6.69 -0.47
CA ILE A 200 -3.01 6.64 0.26
C ILE A 200 -1.79 6.62 -0.67
N ASP A 201 -1.89 5.98 -1.83
CA ASP A 201 -0.83 5.94 -2.82
C ASP A 201 -0.57 7.34 -3.41
N LYS A 202 -1.63 8.13 -3.67
CA LYS A 202 -1.49 9.51 -4.16
C LYS A 202 -0.91 10.44 -3.10
N ILE A 203 -1.29 10.24 -1.84
CA ILE A 203 -0.69 10.96 -0.71
C ILE A 203 0.79 10.61 -0.59
N TYR A 204 1.15 9.33 -0.69
CA TYR A 204 2.54 8.88 -0.63
C TYR A 204 3.37 9.41 -1.81
N GLU A 205 2.88 9.32 -3.04
CA GLU A 205 3.53 9.88 -4.24
C GLU A 205 3.87 11.36 -4.04
N GLY A 206 2.88 12.17 -3.63
CA GLY A 206 3.07 13.60 -3.39
C GLY A 206 4.04 13.89 -2.25
N THR A 207 3.92 13.16 -1.13
CA THR A 207 4.81 13.29 0.02
C THR A 207 6.26 12.95 -0.34
N ALA A 208 6.47 11.86 -1.08
CA ALA A 208 7.80 11.43 -1.53
C ALA A 208 8.44 12.44 -2.48
N LYS A 209 7.67 13.01 -3.42
CA LYS A 209 8.14 14.06 -4.32
C LYS A 209 8.61 15.31 -3.58
N LEU A 210 7.78 15.82 -2.66
CA LEU A 210 8.12 17.00 -1.87
C LEU A 210 9.32 16.73 -0.96
N THR A 211 9.41 15.52 -0.39
CA THR A 211 10.56 15.10 0.42
C THR A 211 11.85 15.11 -0.38
N ALA A 212 11.85 14.52 -1.58
CA ALA A 212 13.04 14.45 -2.44
C ALA A 212 13.58 15.83 -2.84
N LYS A 213 12.74 16.87 -2.81
CA LYS A 213 13.11 18.26 -3.10
C LYS A 213 13.28 19.14 -1.85
N ASN A 214 13.20 18.56 -0.65
CA ASN A 214 13.22 19.29 0.63
C ASN A 214 12.14 20.40 0.73
N LYS A 215 10.96 20.13 0.18
CA LYS A 215 9.79 21.03 0.16
C LYS A 215 8.56 20.45 0.86
N LEU A 216 8.71 19.37 1.64
CA LEU A 216 7.62 18.86 2.46
C LEU A 216 7.45 19.73 3.72
N ALA A 217 6.22 20.13 4.02
CA ALA A 217 5.87 20.94 5.19
C ALA A 217 4.52 20.50 5.77
N ALA A 218 4.25 20.85 7.03
CA ALA A 218 3.00 20.51 7.72
C ALA A 218 1.74 21.08 7.02
N SER A 219 1.87 22.27 6.41
CA SER A 219 0.83 22.92 5.60
C SER A 219 0.29 22.00 4.49
N TYR A 220 1.13 21.17 3.86
CA TYR A 220 0.70 20.21 2.85
C TYR A 220 -0.33 19.22 3.41
N PHE A 221 -0.07 18.66 4.60
CA PHE A 221 -0.97 17.69 5.23
C PHE A 221 -2.31 18.31 5.64
N SER A 222 -2.28 19.56 6.15
CA SER A 222 -3.51 20.28 6.52
C SER A 222 -4.46 20.49 5.34
N VAL A 223 -3.94 20.55 4.12
CA VAL A 223 -4.72 20.82 2.92
C VAL A 223 -5.19 19.54 2.23
N ILE A 224 -4.34 18.52 2.13
CA ILE A 224 -4.75 17.23 1.52
C ILE A 224 -5.79 16.48 2.34
N GLU A 225 -5.94 16.76 3.64
CA GLU A 225 -7.03 16.20 4.45
C GLU A 225 -8.40 16.47 3.83
N ASN A 226 -8.58 17.62 3.18
CA ASN A 226 -9.83 18.00 2.54
C ASN A 226 -9.91 17.60 1.05
N ASN A 227 -8.79 17.33 0.39
CA ASN A 227 -8.74 16.92 -1.02
C ASN A 227 -7.63 15.87 -1.28
N PRO A 228 -7.75 14.66 -0.72
CA PRO A 228 -6.69 13.65 -0.73
C PRO A 228 -6.42 13.08 -2.12
N LYS A 229 -7.43 13.02 -3.01
CA LYS A 229 -7.27 12.61 -4.40
C LYS A 229 -6.27 13.47 -5.16
N ASN A 230 -6.16 14.76 -4.81
CA ASN A 230 -5.32 15.74 -5.49
C ASN A 230 -3.90 15.82 -4.92
N ALA A 231 -3.56 15.00 -3.92
CA ALA A 231 -2.31 15.12 -3.16
C ALA A 231 -1.03 15.11 -4.02
N ASN A 232 -0.99 14.27 -5.06
CA ASN A 232 0.16 14.18 -5.96
C ASN A 232 0.27 15.38 -6.92
N VAL A 233 -0.87 15.88 -7.41
CA VAL A 233 -0.93 17.05 -8.29
C VAL A 233 -0.58 18.31 -7.50
N LEU A 234 -1.10 18.45 -6.27
CA LEU A 234 -0.72 19.52 -5.35
C LEU A 234 0.79 19.55 -5.10
N ALA A 235 1.43 18.38 -4.91
CA ALA A 235 2.88 18.32 -4.79
C ALA A 235 3.62 18.85 -6.03
N ASN A 236 3.16 18.50 -7.23
CA ASN A 236 3.73 19.01 -8.47
C ASN A 236 3.53 20.53 -8.60
N LEU A 237 2.32 21.03 -8.30
CA LEU A 237 2.00 22.46 -8.31
C LEU A 237 2.85 23.23 -7.31
N ILE A 238 3.07 22.69 -6.11
CA ILE A 238 3.97 23.29 -5.11
C ILE A 238 5.37 23.46 -5.69
N LEU A 239 5.93 22.42 -6.30
CA LEU A 239 7.27 22.47 -6.88
C LEU A 239 7.37 23.47 -8.04
N LEU A 240 6.33 23.53 -8.88
CA LEU A 240 6.23 24.44 -10.02
C LEU A 240 6.17 25.90 -9.55
N LEU A 241 5.18 26.22 -8.72
CA LEU A 241 4.85 27.59 -8.33
C LEU A 241 5.86 28.18 -7.33
N HIS A 242 6.41 27.35 -6.45
CA HIS A 242 7.45 27.80 -5.52
C HIS A 242 8.75 28.17 -6.26
N LYS A 243 9.10 27.44 -7.33
CA LYS A 243 10.27 27.76 -8.15
C LYS A 243 10.18 29.15 -8.77
N GLU A 244 8.97 29.57 -9.16
CA GLU A 244 8.68 30.91 -9.69
C GLU A 244 8.38 31.95 -8.59
N SER A 245 8.59 31.61 -7.31
CA SER A 245 8.30 32.49 -6.17
C SER A 245 6.85 33.00 -6.10
N LEU A 246 5.89 32.25 -6.67
CA LEU A 246 4.48 32.62 -6.71
C LEU A 246 3.71 32.22 -5.45
N ILE A 247 4.23 31.24 -4.71
CA ILE A 247 3.66 30.76 -3.45
C ILE A 247 4.76 30.54 -2.41
N ASP A 248 4.37 30.63 -1.15
CA ASP A 248 5.11 30.05 -0.03
C ASP A 248 4.44 28.75 0.40
N TYR A 249 5.06 27.61 0.07
CA TYR A 249 4.53 26.29 0.41
C TYR A 249 4.41 26.04 1.91
N ARG A 250 5.00 26.88 2.77
CA ARG A 250 4.86 26.79 4.23
C ARG A 250 3.59 27.49 4.73
N LYS A 251 2.97 28.36 3.93
CA LYS A 251 1.72 29.05 4.26
C LYS A 251 0.53 28.22 3.82
N THR A 252 -0.37 27.94 4.75
CA THR A 252 -1.56 27.14 4.47
C THR A 252 -2.52 27.88 3.54
N GLU A 253 -2.60 29.21 3.61
CA GLU A 253 -3.47 30.04 2.78
C GLU A 253 -3.13 29.93 1.28
N ASP A 254 -1.83 29.97 0.96
CA ASP A 254 -1.36 29.78 -0.41
C ASP A 254 -1.72 28.36 -0.89
N LEU A 255 -1.47 27.35 -0.06
CA LEU A 255 -1.77 25.96 -0.42
C LEU A 255 -3.28 25.67 -0.54
N LEU A 256 -4.14 26.33 0.22
CA LEU A 256 -5.59 26.22 0.08
C LEU A 256 -6.04 26.68 -1.30
N THR A 257 -5.46 27.77 -1.82
CA THR A 257 -5.74 28.24 -3.18
C THR A 257 -5.24 27.23 -4.21
N VAL A 258 -3.99 26.78 -4.08
CA VAL A 258 -3.37 25.82 -5.01
C VAL A 258 -4.08 24.46 -5.01
N SER A 259 -4.66 24.02 -3.88
CA SER A 259 -5.32 22.72 -3.77
C SER A 259 -6.62 22.57 -4.57
N LYS A 260 -7.20 23.70 -4.99
CA LYS A 260 -8.34 23.76 -5.90
C LYS A 260 -7.93 23.53 -7.34
N LEU A 261 -6.64 23.72 -7.66
CA LEU A 261 -6.09 23.48 -8.98
C LEU A 261 -5.92 21.97 -9.17
N GLU A 262 -6.61 21.43 -10.18
CA GLU A 262 -6.49 20.02 -10.57
C GLU A 262 -5.44 19.82 -11.68
N VAL A 263 -5.40 18.62 -12.26
CA VAL A 263 -4.33 18.22 -13.19
C VAL A 263 -4.27 19.09 -14.46
N GLY A 264 -5.42 19.54 -14.99
CA GLY A 264 -5.46 20.44 -16.15
C GLY A 264 -4.77 21.78 -15.88
N ALA A 265 -4.98 22.35 -14.69
CA ALA A 265 -4.28 23.56 -14.27
C ALA A 265 -2.78 23.34 -14.09
N PHE A 266 -2.36 22.20 -13.56
CA PHE A 266 -0.94 21.85 -13.47
C PHE A 266 -0.27 21.80 -14.87
N HIS A 267 -0.89 21.16 -15.85
CA HIS A 267 -0.36 21.11 -17.21
C HIS A 267 -0.29 22.48 -17.85
N PHE A 268 -1.36 23.26 -17.76
CA PHE A 268 -1.40 24.60 -18.34
C PHE A 268 -0.35 25.53 -17.72
N LEU A 269 -0.22 25.55 -16.39
CA LEU A 269 0.82 26.32 -15.70
C LEU A 269 2.24 25.85 -16.07
N SER A 270 2.42 24.56 -16.34
CA SER A 270 3.71 24.01 -16.79
C SER A 270 4.08 24.53 -18.19
N HIS A 271 3.12 24.60 -19.12
CA HIS A 271 3.36 25.20 -20.44
C HIS A 271 3.64 26.70 -20.34
N LEU A 272 2.92 27.43 -19.49
CA LEU A 272 3.23 28.83 -19.19
C LEU A 272 4.65 28.99 -18.63
N GLN A 273 5.13 28.09 -17.76
CA GLN A 273 6.50 28.13 -17.27
C GLN A 273 7.50 27.91 -18.41
N GLN A 274 7.29 26.90 -19.26
CA GLN A 274 8.17 26.57 -20.38
C GLN A 274 8.30 27.73 -21.37
N ALA A 275 7.21 28.46 -21.61
CA ALA A 275 7.20 29.65 -22.47
C ALA A 275 7.73 30.93 -21.78
N GLY A 276 8.07 30.87 -20.48
CA GLY A 276 8.49 32.04 -19.70
C GLY A 276 7.36 33.04 -19.43
N MET A 277 6.11 32.57 -19.39
CA MET A 277 4.89 33.35 -19.19
C MET A 277 4.23 33.13 -17.82
N LEU A 278 4.74 32.20 -17.02
CA LEU A 278 4.26 31.98 -15.66
C LEU A 278 4.76 33.09 -14.72
N ASN A 279 3.86 33.99 -14.33
CA ASN A 279 4.12 35.11 -13.43
C ASN A 279 2.88 35.36 -12.54
N SER A 280 2.93 36.38 -11.67
CA SER A 280 1.83 36.66 -10.74
C SER A 280 0.51 36.98 -11.45
N GLU A 281 0.53 37.62 -12.62
CA GLU A 281 -0.67 37.94 -13.37
C GLU A 281 -1.31 36.69 -13.97
N SER A 282 -0.54 35.88 -14.69
CA SER A 282 -1.05 34.64 -15.31
C SER A 282 -1.48 33.62 -14.26
N TYR A 283 -0.74 33.51 -13.14
CA TYR A 283 -1.13 32.69 -12.00
C TYR A 283 -2.47 33.13 -11.39
N ASN A 284 -2.66 34.44 -11.17
CA ASN A 284 -3.91 34.96 -10.63
C ASN A 284 -5.09 34.73 -11.57
N LYS A 285 -4.89 34.83 -12.89
CA LYS A 285 -5.93 34.50 -13.89
C LYS A 285 -6.36 33.04 -13.76
N VAL A 286 -5.41 32.11 -13.71
CA VAL A 286 -5.70 30.66 -13.54
C VAL A 286 -6.37 30.34 -12.20
N CYS A 287 -6.02 31.05 -11.12
CA CYS A 287 -6.61 30.78 -9.80
C CYS A 287 -8.01 31.38 -9.59
N ARG A 288 -8.40 32.38 -10.39
CA ARG A 288 -9.71 33.03 -10.26
C ARG A 288 -10.85 32.14 -10.76
N ASP A 289 -10.64 31.48 -11.89
CA ASP A 289 -11.60 30.56 -12.47
C ASP A 289 -10.87 29.34 -13.05
N THR A 290 -11.14 28.17 -12.47
CA THR A 290 -10.58 26.89 -12.91
C THR A 290 -11.56 26.08 -13.73
N SER A 291 -12.76 26.59 -14.00
CA SER A 291 -13.88 25.84 -14.59
C SER A 291 -13.48 25.09 -15.85
N ILE A 292 -12.88 25.78 -16.82
CA ILE A 292 -12.36 25.19 -18.07
C ILE A 292 -11.31 24.10 -17.78
N LEU A 293 -10.35 24.40 -16.90
CA LEU A 293 -9.21 23.52 -16.57
C LEU A 293 -9.61 22.29 -15.74
N THR A 294 -10.79 22.31 -15.11
CA THR A 294 -11.38 21.18 -14.37
C THR A 294 -12.35 20.35 -15.20
N GLN A 295 -12.60 20.72 -16.46
CA GLN A 295 -13.40 19.89 -17.37
C GLN A 295 -12.66 18.59 -17.65
N LYS A 296 -13.37 17.47 -17.56
CA LYS A 296 -12.79 16.13 -17.74
C LYS A 296 -12.08 15.98 -19.09
N GLU A 297 -12.70 16.49 -20.15
CA GLU A 297 -12.15 16.46 -21.51
C GLU A 297 -10.83 17.25 -21.62
N VAL A 298 -10.77 18.45 -21.05
CA VAL A 298 -9.54 19.27 -21.01
C VAL A 298 -8.44 18.55 -20.22
N MET A 299 -8.77 17.95 -19.07
CA MET A 299 -7.81 17.19 -18.27
C MET A 299 -7.26 15.96 -19.02
N GLU A 300 -8.12 15.23 -19.74
CA GLU A 300 -7.74 14.07 -20.55
C GLU A 300 -6.84 14.49 -21.72
N LEU A 301 -7.20 15.56 -22.43
CA LEU A 301 -6.42 16.08 -23.56
C LEU A 301 -5.03 16.53 -23.12
N PHE A 302 -4.91 17.30 -22.04
CA PHE A 302 -3.60 17.68 -21.50
C PHE A 302 -2.76 16.47 -21.06
N SER A 303 -3.42 15.44 -20.49
CA SER A 303 -2.74 14.22 -20.05
C SER A 303 -2.25 13.36 -21.21
N SER A 304 -2.84 13.49 -22.40
CA SER A 304 -2.45 12.74 -23.61
C SER A 304 -1.48 13.48 -24.53
N LEU A 305 -1.10 14.73 -24.19
CA LEU A 305 -0.13 15.46 -24.98
C LEU A 305 1.24 14.76 -25.02
N PRO A 306 1.94 14.78 -26.16
CA PRO A 306 3.31 14.28 -26.25
C PRO A 306 4.25 14.99 -25.27
N LEU A 307 5.23 14.26 -24.73
CA LEU A 307 6.17 14.76 -23.72
C LEU A 307 6.99 16.01 -24.13
N PHE A 308 7.15 16.25 -25.44
CA PHE A 308 7.95 17.35 -25.99
C PHE A 308 7.09 18.41 -26.69
N GLU A 309 5.78 18.31 -26.56
CA GLU A 309 4.86 19.26 -27.17
C GLU A 309 4.90 20.60 -26.44
N ALA A 310 4.94 21.69 -27.19
CA ALA A 310 5.01 23.03 -26.65
C ALA A 310 4.04 23.94 -27.41
N PHE A 311 3.18 24.62 -26.66
CA PHE A 311 2.37 25.71 -27.18
C PHE A 311 3.25 26.95 -27.38
N ASP A 312 3.00 27.69 -28.45
CA ASP A 312 3.65 28.97 -28.64
C ASP A 312 3.08 30.05 -27.71
N LYS A 313 3.74 31.21 -27.65
CA LYS A 313 3.31 32.30 -26.76
C LYS A 313 1.95 32.87 -27.13
N VAL A 314 1.64 32.97 -28.42
CA VAL A 314 0.38 33.55 -28.90
C VAL A 314 -0.78 32.62 -28.53
N GLU A 315 -0.58 31.32 -28.68
CA GLU A 315 -1.54 30.30 -28.25
C GLU A 315 -1.80 30.39 -26.74
N LEU A 316 -0.75 30.49 -25.93
CA LEU A 316 -0.87 30.59 -24.48
C LEU A 316 -1.52 31.90 -24.02
N GLU A 317 -1.28 33.02 -24.71
CA GLU A 317 -1.96 34.31 -24.46
C GLU A 317 -3.46 34.19 -24.71
N GLU A 318 -3.84 33.54 -25.81
CA GLU A 318 -5.24 33.34 -26.16
C GLU A 318 -5.93 32.37 -25.19
N MET A 319 -5.28 31.26 -24.84
CA MET A 319 -5.76 30.34 -23.81
C MET A 319 -5.94 31.02 -22.44
N LEU A 320 -5.05 31.95 -22.07
CA LEU A 320 -5.19 32.77 -20.86
C LEU A 320 -6.39 33.73 -20.94
N ARG A 321 -6.67 34.30 -22.12
CA ARG A 321 -7.86 35.14 -22.35
C ARG A 321 -9.14 34.33 -22.18
N LEU A 322 -9.20 33.14 -22.78
CA LEU A 322 -10.35 32.23 -22.69
C LEU A 322 -10.64 31.78 -21.25
N ILE A 323 -9.61 31.57 -20.42
CA ILE A 323 -9.78 31.24 -19.00
C ILE A 323 -10.30 32.45 -18.20
N ALA A 324 -9.89 33.67 -18.55
CA ALA A 324 -10.26 34.88 -17.82
C ALA A 324 -11.70 35.36 -18.10
N GLU A 325 -12.27 34.95 -19.23
CA GLU A 325 -13.61 35.33 -19.68
C GLU A 325 -14.51 34.08 -19.69
N PRO A 326 -15.45 33.88 -18.76
CA PRO A 326 -16.28 32.69 -18.74
C PRO A 326 -17.31 32.68 -19.88
N GLY A 327 -17.37 31.59 -20.67
CA GLY A 327 -18.35 31.37 -21.73
C GLY A 327 -18.31 29.94 -22.28
N GLU A 328 -19.47 29.35 -22.62
CA GLU A 328 -19.52 27.96 -23.13
C GLU A 328 -18.74 27.78 -24.44
N SER A 329 -18.73 28.79 -25.32
CA SER A 329 -17.93 28.79 -26.56
C SER A 329 -16.42 28.74 -26.29
N HIS A 330 -15.96 29.32 -25.19
CA HIS A 330 -14.55 29.39 -24.85
C HIS A 330 -13.97 28.03 -24.46
N VAL A 331 -14.78 27.11 -23.93
CA VAL A 331 -14.35 25.73 -23.65
C VAL A 331 -14.03 25.00 -24.96
N GLY A 332 -14.89 25.15 -25.97
CA GLY A 332 -14.68 24.56 -27.30
C GLY A 332 -13.42 25.10 -27.97
N GLU A 333 -13.25 26.42 -27.98
CA GLU A 333 -12.04 27.07 -28.51
C GLU A 333 -10.77 26.60 -27.78
N PHE A 334 -10.82 26.48 -26.45
CA PHE A 334 -9.69 26.00 -25.65
C PHE A 334 -9.33 24.54 -25.96
N ILE A 335 -10.33 23.68 -26.14
CA ILE A 335 -10.15 22.28 -26.54
C ILE A 335 -9.53 22.19 -27.93
N GLU A 336 -10.07 22.93 -28.92
CA GLU A 336 -9.54 22.96 -30.29
C GLU A 336 -8.06 23.35 -30.32
N MET A 337 -7.64 24.28 -29.45
CA MET A 337 -6.24 24.65 -29.31
C MET A 337 -5.38 23.48 -28.83
N ILE A 338 -5.81 22.72 -27.81
CA ILE A 338 -5.06 21.54 -27.35
C ILE A 338 -5.04 20.44 -28.42
N GLU A 339 -6.16 20.23 -29.13
CA GLU A 339 -6.30 19.16 -30.11
C GLU A 339 -5.38 19.31 -31.33
N LYS A 340 -5.02 20.54 -31.72
CA LYS A 340 -4.04 20.80 -32.79
C LYS A 340 -2.70 20.11 -32.55
N HIS A 341 -2.37 19.85 -31.29
CA HIS A 341 -1.11 19.27 -30.85
C HIS A 341 -1.22 17.77 -30.50
N GLN A 342 -2.40 17.15 -30.66
CA GLN A 342 -2.58 15.71 -30.49
C GLN A 342 -1.99 14.98 -31.71
N LEU A 343 -1.03 14.07 -31.49
CA LEU A 343 -0.47 13.24 -32.56
C LEU A 343 -1.50 12.29 -33.22
N ILE A 344 -2.70 12.13 -32.65
CA ILE A 344 -3.67 11.11 -33.02
C ILE A 344 -5.05 11.73 -33.34
N LYS A 345 -5.13 12.59 -34.37
CA LYS A 345 -6.40 12.81 -35.11
C LYS A 345 -6.25 12.87 -36.64
N ASN A 346 -5.02 12.94 -37.18
CA ASN A 346 -4.80 13.07 -38.64
C ASN A 346 -4.60 11.76 -39.42
N GLN A 347 -4.89 10.58 -38.86
CA GLN A 347 -4.74 9.29 -39.58
C GLN A 347 -6.02 8.49 -39.83
N VAL A 348 -7.21 8.99 -39.44
CA VAL A 348 -8.48 8.24 -39.66
C VAL A 348 -9.29 8.76 -40.84
N LEU A 349 -8.86 9.82 -41.54
CA LEU A 349 -9.57 10.35 -42.72
C LEU A 349 -8.98 9.98 -44.09
N ASN A 350 -8.04 9.03 -44.14
CA ASN A 350 -7.58 8.44 -45.40
C ASN A 350 -7.72 6.92 -45.38
N LYS A 351 -8.97 6.42 -45.43
CA LYS A 351 -9.30 5.13 -46.04
C LYS A 351 -10.67 5.19 -46.70
#